data_AF-A0A7T1IC59-F1
#
_entry.id   AF-A0A7T1IC59-F1
#
_cell.length_a   1.000
_cell.length_b   1.000
_cell.length_c   1.000
_cell.angle_alpha   90.00
_cell.angle_beta   90.00
_cell.angle_gamma   90.00
#
_symmetry.space_group_name_H-M   'P 1'
#
loop_
_entity.id
_entity.type
_entity.pdbx_description
1 polymer ?
#
loop_
_entity_poly.entity_id
_entity_poly.type
_entity_poly.pdbx_seq_one_letter_code
_entity_poly.pdbx_strand_id
1 'polypeptide(L)'
;MAAMNASSLQASLFDFAIGELVRQHRESFQPLWSTESWAKLMIWLSLNCGCSGDRQGLETFAAALGSVSGRMRRLFFERELDDMDLQVLADPAEQQVLVLPLHQGSSLEPARVAQALERLELLPRLVAQPNHWQHLEGVVAIPWRHHDQQTP
;
A
#
# COMPACT_ATOMS: atom_id res chain seq x y z
N MET A 1 25.68 6.72 21.45
CA MET A 1 24.29 6.24 21.48
C MET A 1 23.45 7.30 22.17
N ALA A 2 22.51 7.93 21.46
CA ALA A 2 21.59 8.87 22.11
C ALA A 2 20.77 8.11 23.16
N ALA A 3 20.64 8.67 24.36
CA ALA A 3 19.84 8.05 25.41
C ALA A 3 18.37 8.03 24.97
N MET A 4 17.80 6.84 24.78
CA MET A 4 16.36 6.66 24.59
C MET A 4 15.62 7.31 25.75
N ASN A 5 14.78 8.29 25.46
CA ASN A 5 13.86 8.90 26.42
C ASN A 5 12.44 8.32 26.24
N ALA A 6 11.58 8.49 27.24
CA ALA A 6 10.22 7.93 27.23
C ALA A 6 9.43 8.30 25.95
N SER A 7 9.53 9.55 25.49
CA SER A 7 8.84 10.01 24.27
C SER A 7 9.34 9.31 23.00
N SER A 8 10.66 9.09 22.87
CA SER A 8 11.23 8.34 21.73
C SER A 8 10.75 6.88 21.72
N LEU A 9 10.68 6.23 22.88
CA LEU A 9 10.14 4.87 22.99
C LEU A 9 8.65 4.81 22.65
N GLN A 10 7.84 5.74 23.17
CA GLN A 10 6.41 5.82 22.88
C GLN A 10 6.14 6.02 21.37
N ALA A 11 6.92 6.88 20.71
CA ALA A 11 6.81 7.09 19.27
C ALA A 11 7.12 5.80 18.51
N SER A 12 8.21 5.11 18.84
CA SER A 12 8.56 3.84 18.20
C SER A 12 7.53 2.75 18.43
N LEU A 13 6.97 2.65 19.65
CA LEU A 13 5.90 1.69 19.96
C LEU A 13 4.63 2.00 19.16
N PHE A 14 4.26 3.28 19.05
CA PHE A 14 3.11 3.70 18.25
C PHE A 14 3.32 3.40 16.76
N ASP A 15 4.48 3.77 16.19
CA ASP A 15 4.82 3.50 14.78
C ASP A 15 4.79 1.99 14.47
N PHE A 16 5.31 1.16 15.38
CA PHE A 16 5.22 -0.29 15.24
C PHE A 16 3.76 -0.78 15.29
N ALA A 17 3.02 -0.39 16.32
CA ALA A 17 1.65 -0.85 16.53
C ALA A 17 0.71 -0.45 15.37
N ILE A 18 0.79 0.80 14.91
CA ILE A 18 -0.04 1.26 13.80
C ILE A 18 0.35 0.56 12.49
N GLY A 19 1.63 0.30 12.27
CA GLY A 19 2.12 -0.44 11.10
C GLY A 19 1.59 -1.88 11.08
N GLU A 20 1.69 -2.59 12.21
CA GLU A 20 1.16 -3.95 12.34
C GLU A 20 -0.36 -4.00 12.17
N LEU A 21 -1.08 -3.03 12.75
CA LEU A 21 -2.53 -2.94 12.59
C LEU A 21 -2.93 -2.78 11.12
N VAL A 22 -2.22 -1.94 10.37
CA VAL A 22 -2.42 -1.82 8.91
C VAL A 22 -2.15 -3.14 8.20
N ARG A 23 -1.03 -3.83 8.51
CA ARG A 23 -0.69 -5.13 7.90
C ARG A 23 -1.74 -6.20 8.16
N GLN A 24 -2.33 -6.24 9.34
CA GLN A 24 -3.34 -7.22 9.71
C GLN A 24 -4.67 -7.00 8.99
N HIS A 25 -5.02 -5.74 8.70
CA HIS A 25 -6.33 -5.39 8.12
C HIS A 25 -6.32 -4.99 6.65
N ARG A 26 -5.15 -4.92 5.99
CA ARG A 26 -5.02 -4.49 4.58
C ARG A 26 -5.74 -5.37 3.55
N GLU A 27 -6.24 -6.53 3.96
CA GLU A 27 -7.00 -7.45 3.12
C GLU A 27 -8.49 -7.54 3.52
N SER A 28 -8.89 -6.88 4.62
CA SER A 28 -10.26 -6.92 5.14
C SER A 28 -11.24 -6.02 4.39
N PHE A 29 -10.74 -5.06 3.60
CA PHE A 29 -11.56 -4.03 2.97
C PHE A 29 -11.58 -4.18 1.45
N GLN A 30 -12.73 -4.61 0.92
CA GLN A 30 -12.96 -4.72 -0.52
C GLN A 30 -13.49 -3.41 -1.12
N PRO A 31 -13.26 -3.14 -2.42
CA PRO A 31 -12.42 -3.93 -3.32
C PRO A 31 -10.92 -3.68 -3.05
N LEU A 32 -10.08 -4.72 -3.06
CA LEU A 32 -8.64 -4.59 -2.89
C LEU A 32 -8.03 -3.59 -3.90
N TRP A 33 -6.87 -3.01 -3.54
CA TRP A 33 -6.10 -2.13 -4.43
C TRP A 33 -6.87 -0.89 -4.91
N SER A 34 -7.75 -0.34 -4.07
CA SER A 34 -8.59 0.82 -4.40
C SER A 34 -8.43 1.94 -3.38
N THR A 35 -8.71 3.17 -3.81
CA THR A 35 -8.81 4.32 -2.89
C THR A 35 -9.93 4.12 -1.87
N GLU A 36 -10.99 3.39 -2.23
CA GLU A 36 -12.10 3.03 -1.36
C GLU A 36 -11.68 2.11 -0.21
N SER A 37 -10.88 1.07 -0.46
CA SER A 37 -10.44 0.16 0.60
C SER A 37 -9.53 0.86 1.61
N TRP A 38 -8.67 1.77 1.14
CA TRP A 38 -7.90 2.66 2.02
C TRP A 38 -8.81 3.57 2.86
N ALA A 39 -9.83 4.19 2.24
CA ALA A 39 -10.77 5.03 2.96
C ALA A 39 -11.54 4.24 4.03
N LYS A 40 -11.95 3.01 3.73
CA LYS A 40 -12.62 2.11 4.70
C LYS A 40 -11.72 1.77 5.89
N LEU A 41 -10.44 1.50 5.66
CA LEU A 41 -9.47 1.32 6.75
C LEU A 41 -9.37 2.59 7.61
N MET A 42 -9.24 3.76 6.99
CA MET A 42 -9.11 5.04 7.72
C MET A 42 -10.35 5.37 8.55
N ILE A 43 -11.55 5.12 8.01
CA ILE A 43 -12.81 5.26 8.75
C ILE A 43 -12.84 4.27 9.91
N TRP A 44 -12.53 3.00 9.66
CA TRP A 44 -12.51 1.97 10.70
C TRP A 44 -11.53 2.33 11.83
N LEU A 45 -10.30 2.74 11.50
CA LEU A 45 -9.32 3.18 12.49
C LEU A 45 -9.83 4.38 13.30
N SER A 46 -10.35 5.40 12.63
CA SER A 46 -10.90 6.60 13.27
C SER A 46 -11.99 6.25 14.29
N LEU A 47 -12.94 5.39 13.91
CA LEU A 47 -14.01 4.95 14.79
C LEU A 47 -13.49 4.16 15.99
N ASN A 48 -12.51 3.27 15.79
CA ASN A 48 -11.89 2.52 16.89
C ASN A 48 -11.02 3.38 17.81
N CYS A 49 -10.57 4.55 17.34
CA CYS A 49 -9.92 5.57 18.17
C CYS A 49 -10.91 6.49 18.90
N GLY A 50 -12.22 6.27 18.75
CA GLY A 50 -13.27 7.06 19.42
C GLY A 50 -13.64 8.37 18.74
N CYS A 51 -13.17 8.60 17.51
CA CYS A 51 -13.62 9.75 16.72
C CYS A 51 -15.06 9.56 16.24
N SER A 52 -15.77 10.66 16.01
CA SER A 52 -17.05 10.63 15.31
C SER A 52 -16.86 10.16 13.87
N GLY A 53 -17.79 9.36 13.36
CA GLY A 53 -17.77 8.88 11.97
C GLY A 53 -18.23 9.93 10.95
N ASP A 54 -18.44 11.16 11.39
CA ASP A 54 -18.79 12.28 10.53
C ASP A 54 -17.54 12.90 9.89
N ARG A 55 -17.77 13.80 8.93
CA ARG A 55 -16.70 14.43 8.16
C ARG A 55 -15.67 15.13 9.06
N GLN A 56 -16.15 15.88 10.05
CA GLN A 56 -15.27 16.64 10.96
C GLN A 56 -14.41 15.71 11.81
N GLY A 57 -14.97 14.61 12.33
CA GLY A 57 -14.22 13.60 13.07
C GLY A 57 -13.13 12.96 12.23
N LEU A 58 -13.45 12.58 10.99
CA LEU A 58 -12.49 11.99 10.05
C LEU A 58 -11.38 12.98 9.65
N GLU A 59 -11.71 14.25 9.40
CA GLU A 59 -10.73 15.29 9.10
C GLU A 59 -9.79 15.54 10.29
N THR A 60 -10.34 15.55 11.51
CA THR A 60 -9.56 15.69 12.75
C THR A 60 -8.61 14.50 12.95
N PHE A 61 -9.10 13.27 12.74
CA PHE A 61 -8.29 12.06 12.81
C PHE A 61 -7.15 12.07 11.79
N ALA A 62 -7.44 12.41 10.54
CA ALA A 62 -6.44 12.51 9.49
C ALA A 62 -5.37 13.58 9.82
N ALA A 63 -5.77 14.74 10.34
CA ALA A 63 -4.85 15.78 10.78
C ALA A 63 -3.95 15.31 11.94
N ALA A 64 -4.51 14.56 12.90
CA ALA A 64 -3.76 14.03 14.03
C ALA A 64 -2.70 12.99 13.63
N LEU A 65 -2.97 12.18 12.60
CA LEU A 65 -1.98 11.23 12.07
C LEU A 65 -0.80 11.92 11.37
N GLY A 66 -1.04 13.08 10.75
CA GLY A 66 -0.01 13.83 10.03
C GLY A 66 0.77 12.95 9.04
N SER A 67 2.10 12.99 9.12
CA SER A 67 3.01 12.24 8.23
C SER A 67 2.89 10.71 8.34
N VAL A 68 2.36 10.17 9.44
CA VAL A 68 2.19 8.71 9.65
C VAL A 68 1.22 8.14 8.62
N SER A 69 0.20 8.91 8.22
CA SER A 69 -0.81 8.50 7.24
C SER A 69 -0.19 8.06 5.90
N GLY A 70 0.84 8.75 5.42
CA GLY A 70 1.54 8.40 4.19
C GLY A 70 2.30 7.07 4.31
N ARG A 71 2.95 6.82 5.45
CA ARG A 71 3.61 5.53 5.72
C ARG A 71 2.61 4.39 5.82
N MET A 72 1.49 4.61 6.51
CA MET A 72 0.39 3.65 6.61
C MET A 72 -0.16 3.31 5.22
N ARG A 73 -0.37 4.32 4.37
CA ARG A 73 -0.88 4.11 3.01
C ARG A 73 0.06 3.24 2.18
N ARG A 74 1.37 3.49 2.26
CA ARG A 74 2.38 2.62 1.63
C ARG A 74 2.27 1.18 2.12
N LEU A 75 2.24 0.97 3.44
CA LEU A 75 2.12 -0.39 4.04
C LEU A 75 0.83 -1.11 3.63
N PHE A 76 -0.26 -0.36 3.49
CA PHE A 76 -1.55 -0.90 3.08
C PHE A 76 -1.52 -1.45 1.64
N PHE A 77 -0.86 -0.74 0.74
CA PHE A 77 -0.73 -1.10 -0.69
C PHE A 77 0.57 -1.82 -1.05
N GLU A 78 1.33 -2.28 -0.07
CA GLU A 78 2.53 -3.11 -0.27
C GLU A 78 2.20 -4.58 -0.04
N ARG A 79 2.77 -5.48 -0.84
CA ARG A 79 2.81 -6.92 -0.57
C ARG A 79 4.21 -7.46 -0.80
N GLU A 80 4.70 -8.21 0.17
CA GLU A 80 5.90 -9.02 0.04
C GLU A 80 5.46 -10.45 -0.28
N LEU A 81 6.09 -11.03 -1.29
CA LEU A 81 5.87 -12.39 -1.76
C LEU A 81 7.19 -13.14 -1.55
N ASP A 82 7.45 -13.58 -0.31
CA ASP A 82 8.72 -14.21 0.09
C ASP A 82 9.08 -15.42 -0.77
N ASP A 83 8.10 -16.24 -1.13
CA ASP A 83 8.29 -17.44 -1.96
C ASP A 83 8.68 -17.12 -3.41
N MET A 84 8.37 -15.90 -3.86
CA MET A 84 8.71 -15.40 -5.19
C MET A 84 9.91 -14.45 -5.16
N ASP A 85 10.35 -14.05 -3.96
CA ASP A 85 11.41 -13.08 -3.72
C ASP A 85 11.10 -11.71 -4.37
N LEU A 86 9.83 -11.28 -4.27
CA LEU A 86 9.32 -10.05 -4.86
C LEU A 86 8.59 -9.17 -3.84
N GLN A 87 8.68 -7.86 -4.03
CA GLN A 87 7.85 -6.86 -3.38
C GLN A 87 7.01 -6.12 -4.44
N VAL A 88 5.72 -5.93 -4.16
CA VAL A 88 4.77 -5.21 -5.02
C VAL A 88 4.24 -3.99 -4.29
N LEU A 89 4.38 -2.82 -4.92
CA LEU A 89 3.79 -1.55 -4.48
C LEU A 89 2.71 -1.15 -5.47
N ALA A 90 1.45 -1.15 -5.03
CA ALA A 90 0.31 -0.96 -5.92
C ALA A 90 -0.71 0.03 -5.33
N ASP A 91 -0.23 1.24 -5.03
CA ASP A 91 -1.09 2.35 -4.60
C ASP A 91 -1.83 2.94 -5.82
N PRO A 92 -3.18 2.96 -5.83
CA PRO A 92 -3.97 3.50 -6.94
C PRO A 92 -3.90 5.03 -7.08
N ALA A 93 -3.33 5.76 -6.12
CA ALA A 93 -3.03 7.19 -6.29
C ALA A 93 -1.73 7.43 -7.06
N GLU A 94 -0.87 6.42 -7.19
CA GLU A 94 0.35 6.48 -7.98
C GLU A 94 0.07 6.15 -9.45
N GLN A 95 0.97 6.58 -10.34
CA GLN A 95 0.79 6.38 -11.78
C GLN A 95 0.92 4.91 -12.21
N GLN A 96 1.64 4.11 -11.45
CA GLN A 96 2.05 2.76 -11.84
C GLN A 96 2.23 1.86 -10.62
N VAL A 97 2.02 0.57 -10.85
CA VAL A 97 2.44 -0.49 -9.94
C VAL A 97 3.93 -0.74 -10.12
N LEU A 98 4.65 -0.90 -9.02
CA LEU A 98 6.06 -1.25 -9.02
C LEU A 98 6.24 -2.67 -8.49
N VAL A 99 7.03 -3.46 -9.20
CA VAL A 99 7.48 -4.79 -8.77
C VAL A 99 8.99 -4.75 -8.62
N LEU A 100 9.47 -5.01 -7.40
CA LEU A 100 10.87 -4.94 -7.01
C LEU A 100 11.33 -6.32 -6.53
N PRO A 101 12.63 -6.64 -6.64
CA PRO A 101 13.18 -7.81 -5.99
C PRO A 101 13.21 -7.56 -4.47
N LEU A 102 12.83 -8.57 -3.68
CA LEU A 102 12.85 -8.45 -2.22
C LEU A 102 14.28 -8.50 -1.68
N HIS A 103 15.16 -9.30 -2.31
CA HIS A 103 16.59 -9.36 -2.02
C HIS A 103 17.44 -8.90 -3.20
N GLN A 104 18.69 -8.51 -2.94
CA GLN A 104 19.60 -8.11 -4.00
C GLN A 104 19.96 -9.32 -4.89
N GLY A 105 19.86 -9.14 -6.22
CA GLY A 105 20.20 -10.17 -7.20
C GLY A 105 19.03 -11.06 -7.61
N SER A 106 17.84 -10.90 -7.02
CA SER A 106 16.65 -11.64 -7.42
C SER A 106 16.19 -11.23 -8.82
N SER A 107 15.81 -12.20 -9.65
CA SER A 107 15.39 -11.92 -11.02
C SER A 107 13.95 -11.40 -11.10
N LEU A 108 13.75 -10.39 -11.95
CA LEU A 108 12.46 -9.82 -12.35
C LEU A 108 11.98 -10.40 -13.69
N GLU A 109 12.10 -11.73 -13.87
CA GLU A 109 11.61 -12.40 -15.09
C GLU A 109 10.12 -12.08 -15.35
N PRO A 110 9.71 -11.76 -16.59
CA PRO A 110 8.33 -11.38 -16.90
C PRO A 110 7.28 -12.39 -16.44
N ALA A 111 7.57 -13.69 -16.57
CA ALA A 111 6.64 -14.75 -16.15
C ALA A 111 6.40 -14.75 -14.63
N ARG A 112 7.46 -14.48 -13.84
CA ARG A 112 7.37 -14.40 -12.38
C ARG A 112 6.59 -13.16 -11.95
N VAL A 113 6.86 -12.02 -12.60
CA VAL A 113 6.11 -10.78 -12.36
C VAL A 113 4.63 -10.98 -12.68
N ALA A 114 4.29 -11.59 -13.82
CA ALA A 114 2.91 -11.89 -14.17
C ALA A 114 2.21 -12.79 -13.14
N GLN A 115 2.89 -13.86 -12.69
CA GLN A 115 2.37 -14.76 -11.66
C GLN A 115 2.12 -14.03 -10.32
N ALA A 116 3.01 -13.12 -9.93
CA ALA A 116 2.84 -12.32 -8.72
C ALA A 116 1.58 -11.43 -8.81
N LEU A 117 1.39 -10.76 -9.94
CA LEU A 117 0.23 -9.89 -10.17
C LEU A 117 -1.08 -10.67 -10.26
N GLU A 118 -1.04 -11.90 -10.78
CA GLU A 118 -2.20 -12.80 -10.79
C GLU A 118 -2.59 -13.21 -9.37
N ARG A 119 -1.61 -13.65 -8.56
CA ARG A 119 -1.83 -14.03 -7.15
C ARG A 119 -2.39 -12.88 -6.32
N LEU A 120 -1.98 -11.66 -6.63
CA LEU A 120 -2.46 -10.45 -5.96
C LEU A 120 -3.77 -9.90 -6.55
N GLU A 121 -4.37 -10.58 -7.53
CA GLU A 121 -5.61 -10.14 -8.21
C GLU A 121 -5.50 -8.74 -8.85
N LEU A 122 -4.27 -8.33 -9.22
CA LEU A 122 -3.98 -7.02 -9.80
C LEU A 122 -4.13 -7.00 -11.32
N LEU A 123 -3.94 -8.13 -12.02
CA LEU A 123 -3.95 -8.20 -13.49
C LEU A 123 -5.18 -7.52 -14.16
N PRO A 124 -6.42 -7.65 -13.65
CA PRO A 124 -7.57 -6.98 -14.26
C PRO A 124 -7.49 -5.44 -14.22
N ARG A 125 -6.67 -4.88 -13.32
CA ARG A 125 -6.48 -3.44 -13.11
C ARG A 125 -5.27 -2.88 -13.84
N LEU A 126 -4.43 -3.71 -14.46
CA LEU A 126 -3.15 -3.30 -15.07
C LEU A 126 -3.15 -3.46 -16.58
N VAL A 127 -2.43 -2.58 -17.29
CA VAL A 127 -2.30 -2.68 -18.75
C VAL A 127 -1.79 -4.08 -19.13
N ALA A 128 -2.62 -4.80 -19.90
CA ALA A 128 -2.47 -6.25 -20.10
C ALA A 128 -1.25 -6.63 -20.95
N GLN A 129 -0.78 -5.72 -21.81
CA GLN A 129 0.27 -6.00 -22.78
C GLN A 129 1.64 -5.88 -22.09
N PRO A 130 2.42 -6.98 -21.94
CA PRO A 130 3.73 -6.93 -21.28
C PRO A 130 4.72 -5.99 -21.97
N ASN A 131 4.55 -5.71 -23.28
CA ASN A 131 5.37 -4.75 -24.01
C ASN A 131 5.20 -3.31 -23.53
N HIS A 132 4.14 -3.00 -22.78
CA HIS A 132 3.94 -1.69 -22.16
C HIS A 132 4.50 -1.63 -20.73
N TRP A 133 5.03 -2.73 -20.21
CA TRP A 133 5.70 -2.74 -18.92
C TRP A 133 7.11 -2.19 -19.09
N GLN A 134 7.47 -1.24 -18.24
CA GLN A 134 8.77 -0.62 -18.27
C GLN A 134 9.71 -1.40 -17.36
N HIS A 135 10.67 -2.10 -17.96
CA HIS A 135 11.73 -2.79 -17.25
C HIS A 135 12.90 -1.81 -17.04
N LEU A 136 13.13 -1.42 -15.79
CA LEU A 136 14.23 -0.56 -15.37
C LEU A 136 15.22 -1.36 -14.53
N GLU A 137 16.40 -0.81 -14.26
CA GLU A 137 17.39 -1.45 -13.39
C GLU A 137 16.80 -1.71 -11.98
N GLY A 138 16.48 -2.97 -11.69
CA GLY A 138 15.97 -3.40 -10.38
C GLY A 138 14.48 -3.14 -10.12
N VAL A 139 13.68 -2.76 -11.12
CA VAL A 139 12.22 -2.59 -10.96
C VAL A 139 11.46 -2.82 -12.27
N VAL A 140 10.28 -3.42 -12.19
CA VAL A 140 9.29 -3.42 -13.28
C VAL A 140 8.17 -2.46 -12.92
N ALA A 141 7.95 -1.47 -13.78
CA ALA A 141 6.90 -0.48 -13.63
C ALA A 141 5.76 -0.76 -14.61
N ILE A 142 4.54 -0.87 -14.07
CA ILE A 142 3.36 -1.35 -14.81
C ILE A 142 2.24 -0.32 -14.67
N PRO A 143 1.81 0.33 -15.77
CA PRO A 143 0.74 1.31 -15.70
C PRO A 143 -0.58 0.67 -15.24
N TRP A 144 -1.32 1.41 -14.40
CA TRP A 144 -2.72 1.11 -14.17
C TRP A 144 -3.50 1.20 -15.48
N ARG A 145 -4.53 0.36 -15.64
CA ARG A 145 -5.57 0.65 -16.63
C ARG A 145 -6.26 1.90 -16.12
N HIS A 146 -6.15 2.99 -16.87
CA HIS A 146 -7.09 4.08 -16.70
C HIS A 146 -8.49 3.48 -16.83
N HIS A 147 -9.27 3.48 -15.76
CA HIS A 147 -10.71 3.57 -15.95
C HIS A 147 -10.89 4.89 -16.68
N ASP A 148 -11.41 4.85 -17.91
CA ASP A 148 -11.93 6.06 -18.53
C ASP A 148 -12.73 6.81 -17.48
N GLN A 149 -12.41 8.10 -17.39
CA GLN A 149 -13.00 9.08 -16.50
C GLN A 149 -14.49 8.80 -16.34
N GLN A 150 -14.92 8.39 -15.14
CA GLN A 150 -16.26 8.78 -14.70
C GLN A 150 -16.17 10.29 -14.40
N THR A 151 -16.23 11.08 -15.48
CA THR A 151 -16.59 12.50 -15.43
C THR A 151 -17.99 12.59 -14.82
N PRO A 152 -18.27 13.63 -14.01
CA PRO A 152 -19.42 13.70 -13.11
C PRO A 152 -20.77 13.74 -13.82
#